data_AF-A0A1V4IFP5-F1
#
_entry.id   AF-A0A1V4IFP5-F1
#
_cell.length_a   1.000
_cell.length_b   1.000
_cell.length_c   1.000
_cell.angle_alpha   90.00
_cell.angle_beta   90.00
_cell.angle_gamma   90.00
#
_symmetry.space_group_name_H-M   'P 1'
#
loop_
_entity.id
_entity.type
_entity.pdbx_description
1 polymer ?
#
loop_
_entity_poly.entity_id
_entity_poly.type
_entity_poly.pdbx_seq_one_letter_code
_entity_poly.pdbx_strand_id
1 'polypeptide(L)' 'MILKMKMERIINSSYSNIGGILVLKNGQTLYENYFNGCTVTSTFHVFLVTKSIISILLLFLSRELRIE' A
#
# COMPACT_ATOMS: atom_id res chain seq x y z
N MET A 1 -2.94 -6.37 20.93
CA MET A 1 -1.59 -5.76 21.16
C MET A 1 -0.44 -6.74 20.88
N ILE A 2 -0.49 -7.99 21.37
CA ILE A 2 0.60 -8.98 21.20
C ILE A 2 0.90 -9.31 19.73
N LEU A 3 -0.14 -9.47 18.89
CA LEU A 3 0.05 -9.84 17.48
C LEU A 3 0.76 -8.74 16.67
N LYS A 4 0.45 -7.47 16.94
CA LYS A 4 1.10 -6.30 16.32
C LYS A 4 2.61 -6.34 16.57
N MET A 5 3.01 -6.44 17.84
CA MET A 5 4.43 -6.49 18.21
C MET A 5 5.16 -7.70 17.62
N LYS A 6 4.49 -8.86 17.52
CA LYS A 6 5.08 -10.04 16.91
C LYS A 6 5.34 -9.83 15.41
N MET A 7 4.39 -9.23 14.69
CA MET A 7 4.54 -8.89 13.28
C MET A 7 5.68 -7.89 13.06
N GLU A 8 5.70 -6.80 13.83
CA GLU A 8 6.75 -5.77 13.72
C GLU A 8 8.15 -6.34 14.00
N ARG A 9 8.28 -7.26 14.98
CA ARG A 9 9.55 -7.96 15.22
C ARG A 9 9.99 -8.78 14.01
N ILE A 10 9.08 -9.56 13.41
CA ILE A 10 9.40 -10.38 12.23
C ILE A 10 9.84 -9.50 11.06
N ILE A 11 9.15 -8.38 10.83
CA ILE A 11 9.52 -7.42 9.79
C ILE A 11 10.92 -6.87 10.03
N ASN A 12 11.19 -6.38 11.24
CA ASN A 12 12.49 -5.81 11.59
C ASN A 12 13.63 -6.84 11.59
N SER A 13 13.36 -8.10 11.93
CA SER A 13 14.40 -9.14 11.99
C SER A 13 14.68 -9.81 10.65
N SER A 14 13.68 -9.89 9.76
CA SER A 14 13.73 -10.79 8.60
C SER A 14 13.43 -10.12 7.27
N TYR A 15 12.96 -8.87 7.26
CA TYR A 15 12.53 -8.17 6.05
C TYR A 15 13.03 -6.72 6.03
N SER A 16 14.32 -6.56 5.77
CA SER A 16 15.00 -5.26 5.70
C SER A 16 14.62 -4.40 4.49
N ASN A 17 13.84 -4.94 3.55
CA ASN A 17 13.37 -4.27 2.35
C ASN A 17 11.91 -3.79 2.42
N ILE A 18 11.20 -4.06 3.51
CA ILE A 18 9.85 -3.52 3.71
C ILE A 18 9.98 -2.06 4.13
N GLY A 19 9.42 -1.13 3.37
CA GLY A 19 9.44 0.30 3.72
C GLY A 19 8.28 0.74 4.62
N GLY A 20 7.12 0.09 4.54
CA GLY A 20 5.97 0.42 5.36
C GLY A 20 4.78 -0.50 5.12
N ILE A 21 3.84 -0.49 6.06
CA ILE A 21 2.58 -1.24 5.99
C ILE A 21 1.45 -0.32 6.42
N LEU A 22 0.41 -0.24 5.59
CA LEU A 22 -0.83 0.48 5.85
C LEU A 22 -2.01 -0.49 5.71
N VAL A 23 -2.87 -0.54 6.73
CA VAL A 23 -4.09 -1.37 6.73
C VAL A 23 -5.29 -0.45 6.86
N LEU A 24 -6.08 -0.42 5.79
CA LEU A 24 -7.35 0.30 5.72
C LEU A 24 -8.51 -0.69 5.81
N LYS A 25 -9.50 -0.40 6.67
CA LYS A 25 -10.75 -1.15 6.74
C LYS A 25 -11.90 -0.16 6.89
N ASN A 26 -12.90 -0.27 6.02
CA ASN A 26 -14.09 0.60 6.03
C ASN A 26 -13.71 2.10 6.03
N GLY A 27 -12.70 2.48 5.23
CA GLY A 27 -12.21 3.85 5.15
C GLY A 27 -11.39 4.34 6.35
N GLN A 28 -11.19 3.51 7.38
CA GLN A 28 -10.38 3.86 8.55
C GLN A 28 -9.03 3.16 8.52
N THR A 29 -7.98 3.91 8.90
CA THR A 29 -6.65 3.37 9.13
C THR A 29 -6.63 2.58 10.43
N LEU A 30 -6.52 1.25 10.33
CA LEU A 30 -6.41 0.36 11.49
C LEU A 30 -4.97 0.17 11.95
N TYR A 31 -4.02 0.31 11.04
CA TYR A 31 -2.61 0.17 11.30
C TYR A 31 -1.82 0.95 10.25
N GLU A 32 -0.81 1.67 10.69
CA GLU A 32 0.18 2.32 9.85
C GLU A 32 1.51 2.29 10.58
N ASN A 33 2.57 1.83 9.90
CA ASN A 33 3.93 1.90 10.40
C ASN A 33 4.92 1.88 9.23
N TYR A 34 6.05 2.55 9.41
CA TYR A 34 7.14 2.63 8.44
C TYR A 34 8.39 2.01 9.04
N PHE A 35 9.17 1.33 8.21
CA PHE A 35 10.32 0.53 8.61
C PHE A 35 11.56 0.93 7.81
N ASN A 36 12.73 0.48 8.26
CA ASN A 36 13.99 0.62 7.53
C ASN A 36 14.32 2.08 7.12
N GLY A 37 14.00 3.04 8.01
CA GLY A 37 14.28 4.47 7.80
C GLY A 37 13.34 5.18 6.81
N CYS A 38 12.32 4.48 6.30
CA CYS A 38 11.29 5.08 5.47
C CYS A 38 10.30 5.90 6.30
N THR A 39 9.62 6.82 5.62
CA THR A 39 8.62 7.72 6.21
C THR A 39 7.41 7.81 5.29
N VAL A 40 6.38 8.57 5.71
CA VAL A 40 5.19 8.84 4.90
C VAL A 40 5.50 9.50 3.55
N THR A 41 6.63 10.21 3.42
CA THR A 41 7.05 10.85 2.16
C THR A 41 7.95 9.97 1.31
N SER A 42 8.30 8.76 1.77
CA SER A 42 9.14 7.84 1.00
C SER A 42 8.37 7.27 -0.19
N THR A 43 8.94 7.41 -1.39
CA THR A 43 8.37 6.88 -2.63
C THR A 43 8.91 5.51 -2.96
N PHE A 44 8.06 4.59 -3.41
CA PHE A 44 8.44 3.22 -3.78
C PHE A 44 8.04 2.91 -5.22
N HIS A 45 8.88 2.13 -5.90
CA HIS A 45 8.48 1.52 -7.17
C HIS A 45 7.51 0.38 -6.91
N VAL A 46 6.28 0.50 -7.42
CA VAL A 46 5.21 -0.48 -7.22
C VAL A 46 5.13 -1.55 -8.33
N PHE A 47 6.05 -1.49 -9.31
CA PHE A 47 6.21 -2.45 -10.40
C PHE A 47 4.88 -2.78 -11.12
N LEU A 48 4.43 -4.04 -11.07
CA LEU A 48 3.27 -4.51 -11.81
C LEU A 48 1.94 -3.95 -11.29
N VAL A 49 1.90 -3.42 -10.07
CA VAL A 49 0.71 -2.74 -9.53
C VAL A 49 0.28 -1.58 -10.42
N THR A 50 1.21 -0.90 -11.08
CA THR A 50 0.93 0.19 -12.02
C THR A 50 -0.06 -0.22 -13.12
N LYS A 51 -0.02 -1.49 -13.58
CA LYS A 51 -0.95 -1.98 -14.60
C LYS A 51 -2.40 -1.96 -14.12
N SER A 52 -2.65 -2.25 -12.84
CA SER A 52 -3.99 -2.22 -12.26
C SER A 52 -4.52 -0.77 -12.18
N ILE A 53 -3.68 0.17 -11.78
CA ILE A 53 -4.03 1.60 -11.73
C ILE A 53 -4.41 2.11 -13.13
N ILE A 54 -3.59 1.78 -14.14
CA ILE A 54 -3.87 2.13 -15.55
C ILE A 54 -5.19 1.49 -16.01
N SER A 55 -5.44 0.22 -15.66
CA SER A 55 -6.68 -0.46 -16.04
C SER A 55 -7.92 0.19 -15.43
N ILE A 56 -7.85 0.65 -14.17
CA ILE A 56 -8.96 1.37 -13.52
C ILE A 56 -9.20 2.71 -14.21
N LEU A 57 -8.13 3.43 -14.56
CA LEU A 57 -8.24 4.71 -15.27
C LEU A 57 -8.86 4.54 -16.67
N LEU A 58 -8.43 3.52 -17.43
CA LEU A 58 -9.00 3.19 -18.74
C LEU A 58 -10.48 2.78 -18.62
N LEU A 59 -10.83 2.00 -17.60
CA LEU A 59 -12.22 1.62 -17.32
C LEU A 59 -13.09 2.84 -17.06
N PHE A 60 -12.60 3.79 -16.24
CA PHE A 60 -13.31 5.03 -15.96
C PHE A 60 -13.52 5.86 -17.24
N LEU A 61 -12.47 6.08 -18.03
CA LEU A 61 -12.55 6.83 -19.29
C LEU A 61 -13.51 6.18 -20.30
N SER A 62 -13.49 4.85 -20.40
CA SER A 62 -14.38 4.11 -21.29
C SER A 62 -15.86 4.22 -20.90
N ARG A 63 -16.15 4.44 -19.61
CA ARG A 63 -17.52 4.69 -19.14
C ARG A 63 -17.99 6.09 -19.51
N GLU A 64 -17.11 7.08 -19.46
CA GLU A 64 -17.42 8.46 -19.87
C GLU A 64 -17.77 8.52 -21.36
N LEU A 65 -16.97 7.88 -22.21
CA LEU A 65 -17.18 7.83 -23.67
C LEU A 65 -18.43 7.05 -24.11
N ARG A 66 -19.07 6.29 -23.20
CA ARG A 66 -20.29 5.51 -23.48
C ARG A 66 -21.57 6.21 -23.00
N ILE A 67 -21.43 7.39 -22.41
CA ILE A 67 -22.55 8.21 -21.91
C ILE A 67 -23.05 9.20 -23.00
N GLU A 68 -22.43 9.22 -24.17
CA GLU A 68 -22.97 9.81 -25.41
C GLU A 68 -23.66 8.75 -26.29
#